data_AF-A0A381W0G7-F1
#
_entry.id   AF-A0A381W0G7-F1
#
_cell.length_a   1.000
_cell.length_b   1.000
_cell.length_c   1.000
_cell.angle_alpha   90.00
_cell.angle_beta   90.00
_cell.angle_gamma   90.00
#
_symmetry.space_group_name_H-M   'P 1'
#
loop_
_entity.id
_entity.type
_entity.pdbx_description
1 polymer ?
#
loop_
_entity_poly.entity_id
_entity_poly.type
_entity_poly.pdbx_seq_one_letter_code
_entity_poly.pdbx_strand_id
1 'polypeptide(L)'
;MREKKFFLSSVVVFGLSIVGAAWTEGEAAQESGAADIFIKNNSDGIQSRFEVMERKKVVEEAFKGEKTAIIGAGIAEIVAEQAGKSPDELFFGREEEMAEAVEILLKSFQITGTGPGVYEHQFNDVLVRFQLTTLQFVIDQGFMDEFVAANVELFPRTMARRRKMIEMTGDLDQALNAIIGSCLTSLVVDGVEREPGKFTYTSPYKRVLAVTTEIGMHHITEKEIHELWTVPRYKAYGDMMGVKIHVSDWNDDGVITVSVTPGTA
;
A
#
# COMPACT_ATOMS: atom_id res chain seq x y z
N MET A 1 25.73 -11.43 25.45
CA MET A 1 24.43 -11.08 26.07
C MET A 1 23.90 -9.69 25.64
N ARG A 2 23.98 -9.30 24.35
CA ARG A 2 23.07 -8.27 23.78
C ARG A 2 21.95 -9.06 23.11
N GLU A 3 21.11 -9.67 23.94
CA GLU A 3 20.19 -10.72 23.53
C GLU A 3 18.74 -10.23 23.45
N LYS A 4 18.10 -10.55 22.33
CA LYS A 4 16.69 -10.96 22.23
C LYS A 4 15.59 -9.97 22.63
N LYS A 5 15.89 -8.70 22.95
CA LYS A 5 14.84 -7.69 23.22
C LYS A 5 14.31 -6.95 21.98
N PHE A 6 15.02 -7.00 20.85
CA PHE A 6 14.62 -6.26 19.63
C PHE A 6 13.55 -6.97 18.78
N PHE A 7 13.26 -8.25 19.04
CA PHE A 7 12.32 -9.03 18.25
C PHE A 7 10.89 -9.00 18.82
N LEU A 8 10.74 -8.63 20.11
CA LEU A 8 9.42 -8.48 20.73
C LEU A 8 8.75 -7.14 20.40
N SER A 9 9.51 -6.12 19.98
CA SER A 9 8.94 -4.81 19.64
C SER A 9 8.19 -4.81 18.31
N SER A 10 8.60 -5.61 17.32
CA SER A 10 7.98 -5.59 15.98
C SER A 10 6.57 -6.19 15.98
N VAL A 11 6.33 -7.24 16.78
CA VAL A 11 5.00 -7.87 16.90
C VAL A 11 4.08 -7.05 17.81
N VAL A 12 4.65 -6.38 18.83
CA VAL A 12 3.89 -5.47 19.71
C VAL A 12 3.52 -4.18 18.98
N VAL A 13 4.38 -3.66 18.10
CA VAL A 13 4.05 -2.52 17.20
C VAL A 13 2.94 -2.91 16.21
N PHE A 14 2.96 -4.13 15.66
CA PHE A 14 1.92 -4.59 14.71
C PHE A 14 0.54 -4.76 15.36
N GLY A 15 0.49 -5.29 16.59
CA GLY A 15 -0.74 -5.42 17.35
C GLY A 15 -1.28 -4.08 17.88
N LEU A 16 -0.39 -3.17 18.29
CA LEU A 16 -0.76 -1.83 18.78
C LEU A 16 -1.10 -0.86 17.65
N SER A 17 -0.61 -1.03 16.42
CA SER A 17 -0.95 -0.12 15.31
C SER A 17 -2.36 -0.35 14.77
N ILE A 18 -2.84 -1.60 14.68
CA ILE A 18 -4.20 -1.89 14.19
C ILE A 18 -5.27 -1.54 15.24
N VAL A 19 -5.03 -1.88 16.51
CA VAL A 19 -5.95 -1.52 17.60
C VAL A 19 -5.81 -0.03 17.96
N GLY A 20 -4.58 0.49 17.97
CA GLY A 20 -4.28 1.88 18.27
C GLY A 20 -4.77 2.86 17.21
N ALA A 21 -4.77 2.51 15.92
CA ALA A 21 -5.36 3.39 14.89
C ALA A 21 -6.88 3.57 15.07
N ALA A 22 -7.61 2.52 15.48
CA ALA A 22 -9.03 2.63 15.80
C ALA A 22 -9.32 3.34 17.13
N TRP A 23 -8.37 3.33 18.07
CA TRP A 23 -8.49 3.96 19.39
C TRP A 23 -8.07 5.44 19.38
N THR A 24 -6.98 5.78 18.66
CA THR A 24 -6.48 7.15 18.49
C THR A 24 -7.40 8.01 17.63
N GLU A 25 -8.13 7.44 16.66
CA GLU A 25 -9.20 8.16 15.96
C GLU A 25 -10.31 8.65 16.92
N GLY A 26 -10.61 7.90 17.98
CA GLY A 26 -11.60 8.26 18.98
C GLY A 26 -11.12 9.34 19.96
N GLU A 27 -9.88 9.22 20.43
CA GLU A 27 -9.29 10.17 21.42
C GLU A 27 -8.80 11.47 20.77
N ALA A 28 -8.15 11.42 19.59
CA ALA A 28 -7.70 12.61 18.87
C ALA A 28 -8.88 13.46 18.36
N ALA A 29 -9.99 12.82 17.98
CA ALA A 29 -11.24 13.52 17.68
C ALA A 29 -11.84 14.19 18.93
N GLN A 30 -11.68 13.59 20.11
CA GLN A 30 -12.12 14.15 21.40
C GLN A 30 -11.31 15.36 21.84
N GLU A 31 -9.99 15.35 21.65
CA GLU A 31 -9.10 16.43 22.11
C GLU A 31 -9.06 17.64 21.17
N SER A 32 -9.31 17.46 19.87
CA SER A 32 -9.25 18.53 18.86
C SER A 32 -10.52 19.39 18.75
N GLY A 33 -11.57 19.09 19.52
CA GLY A 33 -12.90 19.70 19.34
C GLY A 33 -13.65 19.20 18.10
N ALA A 34 -13.06 18.27 17.32
CA ALA A 34 -13.73 17.56 16.23
C ALA A 34 -14.84 16.62 16.73
N ALA A 35 -14.89 16.33 18.04
CA ALA A 35 -15.96 15.60 18.69
C ALA A 35 -17.33 16.19 18.41
N ASP A 36 -17.47 17.51 18.32
CA ASP A 36 -18.78 18.12 18.00
C ASP A 36 -19.21 17.90 16.55
N ILE A 37 -18.26 17.74 15.60
CA ILE A 37 -18.51 17.34 14.21
C ILE A 37 -18.84 15.84 14.14
N PHE A 38 -18.09 15.02 14.87
CA PHE A 38 -18.27 13.57 14.93
C PHE A 38 -19.58 13.17 15.65
N ILE A 39 -20.00 13.94 16.66
CA ILE A 39 -21.22 13.69 17.47
C ILE A 39 -22.47 14.23 16.76
N LYS A 40 -22.43 15.40 16.10
CA LYS A 40 -23.58 15.90 15.32
C LYS A 40 -23.98 14.99 14.16
N ASN A 41 -23.01 14.30 13.55
CA ASN A 41 -23.28 13.34 12.48
C ASN A 41 -23.73 11.96 12.99
N ASN A 42 -23.71 11.70 14.31
CA ASN A 42 -23.90 10.37 14.89
C ASN A 42 -25.32 10.08 15.42
N SER A 43 -26.22 11.07 15.55
CA SER A 43 -27.63 10.76 15.88
C SER A 43 -28.34 10.04 14.74
N ASP A 44 -27.97 10.36 13.49
CA ASP A 44 -28.39 9.64 12.28
C ASP A 44 -27.46 8.44 11.97
N GLY A 45 -26.26 8.41 12.58
CA GLY A 45 -25.22 7.40 12.37
C GLY A 45 -25.40 6.06 13.11
N ILE A 46 -26.25 5.97 14.15
CA ILE A 46 -26.47 4.68 14.82
C ILE A 46 -27.29 3.73 13.92
N GLN A 47 -28.28 4.23 13.19
CA GLN A 47 -28.98 3.44 12.16
C GLN A 47 -28.01 3.01 11.05
N SER A 48 -27.11 3.90 10.62
CA SER A 48 -26.12 3.57 9.58
C SER A 48 -25.13 2.48 10.02
N ARG A 49 -24.74 2.41 11.31
CA ARG A 49 -23.84 1.36 11.82
C ARG A 49 -24.48 -0.03 11.81
N PHE A 50 -25.74 -0.16 12.21
CA PHE A 50 -26.45 -1.44 12.12
C PHE A 50 -26.63 -1.88 10.67
N GLU A 51 -26.99 -0.96 9.77
CA GLU A 51 -27.11 -1.24 8.34
C GLU A 51 -25.78 -1.63 7.69
N VAL A 52 -24.66 -0.98 8.08
CA VAL A 52 -23.30 -1.39 7.67
C VAL A 52 -23.00 -2.81 8.15
N MET A 53 -23.31 -3.13 9.41
CA MET A 53 -23.06 -4.46 9.96
C MET A 53 -23.91 -5.55 9.29
N GLU A 54 -25.17 -5.26 8.95
CA GLU A 54 -26.01 -6.20 8.20
C GLU A 54 -25.50 -6.39 6.76
N ARG A 55 -25.12 -5.31 6.06
CA ARG A 55 -24.50 -5.41 4.72
C ARG A 55 -23.23 -6.27 4.75
N LYS A 56 -22.41 -6.10 5.78
CA LYS A 56 -21.19 -6.90 5.97
C LYS A 56 -21.50 -8.39 6.15
N LYS A 57 -22.51 -8.74 6.96
CA LYS A 57 -22.94 -10.14 7.11
C LYS A 57 -23.39 -10.75 5.79
N VAL A 58 -24.13 -9.99 4.97
CA VAL A 58 -24.56 -10.47 3.64
C VAL A 58 -23.36 -10.79 2.76
N VAL A 59 -22.34 -9.94 2.74
CA VAL A 59 -21.09 -10.21 2.00
C VAL A 59 -20.38 -11.43 2.57
N GLU A 60 -20.21 -11.52 3.88
CA GLU A 60 -19.57 -12.67 4.53
C GLU A 60 -20.29 -14.00 4.23
N GLU A 61 -21.62 -14.00 4.13
CA GLU A 61 -22.38 -15.20 3.77
C GLU A 61 -22.36 -15.54 2.27
N ALA A 62 -22.05 -14.55 1.42
CA ALA A 62 -21.90 -14.75 -0.01
C ALA A 62 -20.57 -15.42 -0.36
N PHE A 63 -19.50 -15.15 0.40
CA PHE A 63 -18.15 -15.67 0.19
C PHE A 63 -17.80 -16.82 1.17
N LYS A 64 -18.74 -17.77 1.38
CA LYS A 64 -18.53 -18.94 2.23
C LYS A 64 -18.66 -20.26 1.48
N GLY A 65 -17.72 -21.16 1.76
CA GLY A 65 -17.73 -22.54 1.27
C GLY A 65 -17.75 -22.59 -0.26
N GLU A 66 -18.58 -23.46 -0.82
CA GLU A 66 -18.69 -23.67 -2.27
C GLU A 66 -19.03 -22.39 -3.06
N LYS A 67 -19.69 -21.40 -2.43
CA LYS A 67 -20.01 -20.13 -3.09
C LYS A 67 -18.76 -19.33 -3.45
N THR A 68 -17.69 -19.40 -2.66
CA THR A 68 -16.43 -18.68 -2.93
C THR A 68 -15.81 -19.16 -4.23
N ALA A 69 -15.76 -20.48 -4.44
CA ALA A 69 -15.27 -21.07 -5.68
C ALA A 69 -16.14 -20.68 -6.89
N ILE A 70 -17.47 -20.67 -6.74
CA ILE A 70 -18.40 -20.24 -7.80
C ILE A 70 -18.18 -18.77 -8.17
N ILE A 71 -18.05 -17.89 -7.18
CA ILE A 71 -17.77 -16.46 -7.40
C ILE A 71 -16.41 -16.30 -8.09
N GLY A 72 -15.38 -17.00 -7.62
CA GLY A 72 -14.04 -16.97 -8.21
C GLY A 72 -14.05 -17.33 -9.69
N ALA A 73 -14.69 -18.46 -10.03
CA ALA A 73 -14.85 -18.90 -11.41
C ALA A 73 -15.59 -17.85 -12.26
N GLY A 74 -16.69 -17.30 -11.76
CA GLY A 74 -17.46 -16.28 -12.47
C GLY A 74 -16.68 -14.98 -12.73
N ILE A 75 -15.91 -14.51 -11.74
CA ILE A 75 -15.03 -13.34 -11.94
C ILE A 75 -13.96 -13.67 -12.98
N ALA A 76 -13.35 -14.85 -12.90
CA ALA A 76 -12.30 -15.28 -13.81
C ALA A 76 -12.78 -15.34 -15.26
N GLU A 77 -13.97 -15.88 -15.50
CA GLU A 77 -14.61 -15.92 -16.82
C GLU A 77 -14.80 -14.53 -17.41
N ILE A 78 -15.41 -13.61 -16.66
CA ILE A 78 -15.69 -12.24 -17.13
C ILE A 78 -14.39 -11.52 -17.50
N VAL A 79 -13.39 -11.56 -16.61
CA VAL A 79 -12.12 -10.85 -16.85
C VAL A 79 -11.37 -11.47 -18.03
N ALA A 80 -11.33 -12.80 -18.12
CA ALA A 80 -10.68 -13.51 -19.21
C ALA A 80 -11.33 -13.18 -20.56
N GLU A 81 -12.67 -13.13 -20.63
CA GLU A 81 -13.42 -12.73 -21.83
C GLU A 81 -13.01 -11.32 -22.30
N GLN A 82 -13.02 -10.34 -21.39
CA GLN A 82 -12.64 -8.96 -21.74
C GLN A 82 -11.17 -8.82 -22.15
N ALA A 83 -10.30 -9.68 -21.59
CA ALA A 83 -8.88 -9.72 -21.93
C ALA A 83 -8.58 -10.51 -23.22
N GLY A 84 -9.57 -11.21 -23.82
CA GLY A 84 -9.35 -12.12 -24.94
C GLY A 84 -8.43 -13.30 -24.56
N LYS A 85 -8.54 -13.79 -23.33
CA LYS A 85 -7.74 -14.87 -22.74
C LYS A 85 -8.62 -15.97 -22.16
N SER A 86 -8.02 -17.11 -21.83
CA SER A 86 -8.68 -18.11 -20.98
C SER A 86 -8.47 -17.82 -19.48
N PRO A 87 -9.38 -18.27 -18.59
CA PRO A 87 -9.19 -18.18 -17.15
C PRO A 87 -7.86 -18.78 -16.68
N ASP A 88 -7.50 -19.97 -17.17
CA ASP A 88 -6.25 -20.66 -16.79
C ASP A 88 -4.99 -19.83 -17.13
N GLU A 89 -4.97 -19.15 -18.28
CA GLU A 89 -3.85 -18.29 -18.69
C GLU A 89 -3.67 -17.07 -17.80
N LEU A 90 -4.75 -16.59 -17.17
CA LEU A 90 -4.75 -15.32 -16.45
C LEU A 90 -4.69 -15.51 -14.93
N PHE A 91 -5.40 -16.51 -14.41
CA PHE A 91 -5.60 -16.73 -12.98
C PHE A 91 -4.80 -17.91 -12.42
N PHE A 92 -4.29 -18.81 -13.28
CA PHE A 92 -3.41 -19.90 -12.89
C PHE A 92 -3.97 -20.79 -11.77
N GLY A 93 -5.28 -21.06 -11.76
CA GLY A 93 -5.92 -21.88 -10.73
C GLY A 93 -6.10 -21.17 -9.37
N ARG A 94 -6.00 -19.83 -9.34
CA ARG A 94 -6.14 -19.00 -8.12
C ARG A 94 -7.48 -18.25 -8.08
N GLU A 95 -8.50 -18.77 -8.75
CA GLU A 95 -9.82 -18.14 -8.86
C GLU A 95 -10.48 -17.98 -7.48
N GLU A 96 -10.35 -18.99 -6.60
CA GLU A 96 -10.86 -18.93 -5.23
C GLU A 96 -10.15 -17.86 -4.40
N GLU A 97 -8.81 -17.78 -4.48
CA GLU A 97 -8.03 -16.73 -3.81
C GLU A 97 -8.40 -15.32 -4.31
N MET A 98 -8.74 -15.19 -5.60
CA MET A 98 -9.25 -13.91 -6.12
C MET A 98 -10.61 -13.56 -5.50
N ALA A 99 -11.52 -14.52 -5.35
CA ALA A 99 -12.80 -14.27 -4.71
C ALA A 99 -12.61 -13.80 -3.26
N GLU A 100 -11.71 -14.43 -2.50
CA GLU A 100 -11.35 -13.99 -1.15
C GLU A 100 -10.80 -12.55 -1.13
N ALA A 101 -9.95 -12.19 -2.09
CA ALA A 101 -9.45 -10.82 -2.22
C ALA A 101 -10.57 -9.81 -2.50
N VAL A 102 -11.54 -10.17 -3.35
CA VAL A 102 -12.73 -9.33 -3.62
C VAL A 102 -13.60 -9.18 -2.38
N GLU A 103 -13.76 -10.23 -1.57
CA GLU A 103 -14.51 -10.15 -0.30
C GLU A 103 -13.89 -9.10 0.64
N ILE A 104 -12.56 -9.13 0.81
CA ILE A 104 -11.82 -8.16 1.64
C ILE A 104 -12.01 -6.73 1.10
N LEU A 105 -11.98 -6.58 -0.22
CA LEU A 105 -12.18 -5.30 -0.91
C LEU A 105 -13.59 -4.74 -0.66
N LEU A 106 -14.62 -5.58 -0.80
CA LEU A 106 -16.02 -5.21 -0.54
C LEU A 106 -16.24 -4.83 0.93
N LYS A 107 -15.67 -5.60 1.87
CA LYS A 107 -15.71 -5.26 3.30
C LYS A 107 -15.08 -3.90 3.57
N SER A 108 -13.97 -3.57 2.91
CA SER A 108 -13.28 -2.29 3.05
C SER A 108 -14.15 -1.11 2.56
N PHE A 109 -14.80 -1.26 1.41
CA PHE A 109 -15.73 -0.24 0.89
C PHE A 109 -17.04 -0.13 1.66
N GLN A 110 -17.46 -1.16 2.39
CA GLN A 110 -18.69 -1.11 3.20
C GLN A 110 -18.50 -0.49 4.57
N ILE A 111 -17.26 -0.42 5.07
CA ILE A 111 -16.93 0.21 6.36
C ILE A 111 -17.00 1.74 6.27
N THR A 112 -16.88 2.32 5.07
CA THR A 112 -17.03 3.76 4.87
C THR A 112 -18.50 4.14 5.00
N GLY A 113 -18.78 5.09 5.90
CA GLY A 113 -20.11 5.67 5.97
C GLY A 113 -20.44 6.38 4.66
N THR A 114 -21.60 6.10 4.09
CA THR A 114 -22.12 6.82 2.93
C THR A 114 -22.75 8.13 3.42
N GLY A 115 -22.02 9.23 3.40
CA GLY A 115 -22.54 10.55 3.79
C GLY A 115 -21.59 11.70 3.42
N PRO A 116 -22.11 12.91 3.18
CA PRO A 116 -21.27 14.09 2.93
C PRO A 116 -20.29 14.31 4.08
N GLY A 117 -18.99 14.43 3.78
CA GLY A 117 -17.95 14.70 4.79
C GLY A 117 -17.45 13.45 5.55
N VAL A 118 -17.85 12.24 5.15
CA VAL A 118 -17.27 11.00 5.68
C VAL A 118 -16.03 10.61 4.87
N TYR A 119 -14.94 10.28 5.56
CA TYR A 119 -13.73 9.79 4.90
C TYR A 119 -13.99 8.48 4.16
N GLU A 120 -13.88 8.54 2.84
CA GLU A 120 -13.97 7.38 1.97
C GLU A 120 -12.61 6.65 1.94
N HIS A 121 -12.56 5.47 2.55
CA HIS A 121 -11.42 4.55 2.47
C HIS A 121 -11.22 3.99 1.06
N GLN A 122 -9.97 3.95 0.60
CA GLN A 122 -9.54 3.06 -0.48
C GLN A 122 -9.07 1.73 0.11
N PHE A 123 -9.01 0.68 -0.73
CA PHE A 123 -8.66 -0.67 -0.26
C PHE A 123 -7.25 -0.75 0.34
N ASN A 124 -6.34 0.13 -0.06
CA ASN A 124 -4.95 0.20 0.39
C ASN A 124 -4.74 1.14 1.58
N ASP A 125 -5.78 1.84 2.07
CA ASP A 125 -5.67 2.85 3.14
C ASP A 125 -4.92 2.36 4.38
N VAL A 126 -5.24 1.14 4.83
CA VAL A 126 -4.62 0.55 6.01
C VAL A 126 -3.12 0.36 5.80
N LEU A 127 -2.72 -0.08 4.60
CA LEU A 127 -1.33 -0.26 4.24
C LEU A 127 -0.60 1.08 4.13
N VAL A 128 -1.21 2.07 3.46
CA VAL A 128 -0.66 3.43 3.32
C VAL A 128 -0.49 4.07 4.69
N ARG A 129 -1.50 3.99 5.56
CA ARG A 129 -1.45 4.55 6.91
C ARG A 129 -0.37 3.90 7.75
N PHE A 130 -0.26 2.56 7.72
CA PHE A 130 0.81 1.86 8.43
C PHE A 130 2.19 2.31 7.98
N GLN A 131 2.38 2.48 6.68
CA GLN A 131 3.64 2.97 6.13
C GLN A 131 3.92 4.42 6.56
N LEU A 132 2.93 5.31 6.52
CA LEU A 132 3.06 6.69 6.98
C LEU A 132 3.48 6.76 8.46
N THR A 133 2.81 6.01 9.32
CA THR A 133 3.14 5.96 10.75
C THR A 133 4.56 5.44 10.97
N THR A 134 4.96 4.41 10.22
CA THR A 134 6.32 3.86 10.30
C THR A 134 7.37 4.88 9.84
N LEU A 135 7.14 5.53 8.69
CA LEU A 135 8.08 6.50 8.13
C LEU A 135 8.21 7.73 9.01
N GLN A 136 7.08 8.27 9.50
CA GLN A 136 7.11 9.41 10.42
C GLN A 136 7.90 9.07 11.68
N PHE A 137 7.63 7.92 12.30
CA PHE A 137 8.38 7.48 13.48
C PHE A 137 9.89 7.41 13.18
N VAL A 138 10.29 6.81 12.06
CA VAL A 138 11.70 6.70 11.67
C VAL A 138 12.34 8.08 11.45
N ILE A 139 11.62 9.02 10.80
CA ILE A 139 12.08 10.39 10.57
C ILE A 139 12.24 11.13 11.89
N ASP A 140 11.21 11.11 12.75
CA ASP A 140 11.19 11.82 14.03
C ASP A 140 12.31 11.34 14.97
N GLN A 141 12.71 10.08 14.85
CA GLN A 141 13.80 9.51 15.63
C GLN A 141 15.18 9.63 14.95
N GLY A 142 15.23 10.11 13.71
CA GLY A 142 16.48 10.43 13.00
C GLY A 142 17.30 9.22 12.55
N PHE A 143 16.70 8.07 12.26
CA PHE A 143 17.41 6.86 11.81
C PHE A 143 16.98 6.36 10.41
N MET A 144 16.59 7.28 9.52
CA MET A 144 16.12 6.92 8.17
C MET A 144 17.19 6.22 7.34
N ASP A 145 18.46 6.61 7.45
CA ASP A 145 19.55 5.98 6.72
C ASP A 145 19.71 4.50 7.12
N GLU A 146 19.68 4.20 8.42
CA GLU A 146 19.72 2.83 8.94
C GLU A 146 18.48 2.03 8.53
N PHE A 147 17.30 2.67 8.53
CA PHE A 147 16.06 2.03 8.10
C PHE A 147 16.08 1.67 6.61
N VAL A 148 16.59 2.57 5.75
CA VAL A 148 16.79 2.30 4.33
C VAL A 148 17.80 1.16 4.13
N ALA A 149 18.95 1.20 4.79
CA ALA A 149 19.96 0.15 4.71
C ALA A 149 19.38 -1.22 5.13
N ALA A 150 18.69 -1.28 6.27
CA ALA A 150 18.05 -2.48 6.76
C ALA A 150 16.96 -3.00 5.79
N ASN A 151 16.20 -2.10 5.15
CA ASN A 151 15.20 -2.50 4.15
C ASN A 151 15.86 -3.12 2.92
N VAL A 152 16.93 -2.52 2.42
CA VAL A 152 17.68 -2.99 1.25
C VAL A 152 18.27 -4.38 1.49
N GLU A 153 18.79 -4.63 2.70
CA GLU A 153 19.33 -5.92 3.12
C GLU A 153 18.32 -7.08 3.14
N LEU A 154 17.01 -6.81 3.07
CA LEU A 154 15.98 -7.86 2.99
C LEU A 154 15.89 -8.50 1.60
N PHE A 155 16.41 -7.86 0.55
CA PHE A 155 16.19 -8.28 -0.84
C PHE A 155 17.43 -8.78 -1.61
N PRO A 156 18.51 -9.31 -1.01
CA PRO A 156 19.75 -9.64 -1.72
C PRO A 156 19.55 -10.70 -2.80
N ARG A 157 18.75 -11.73 -2.52
CA ARG A 157 18.46 -12.80 -3.49
C ARG A 157 17.63 -12.30 -4.67
N THR A 158 16.63 -11.45 -4.41
CA THR A 158 15.77 -10.89 -5.45
C THR A 158 16.59 -10.00 -6.38
N MET A 159 17.42 -9.10 -5.84
CA MET A 159 18.25 -8.20 -6.64
C MET A 159 19.34 -8.96 -7.40
N ALA A 160 20.00 -9.94 -6.78
CA ALA A 160 20.99 -10.79 -7.47
C ALA A 160 20.37 -11.57 -8.65
N ARG A 161 19.13 -12.08 -8.49
CA ARG A 161 18.41 -12.73 -9.59
C ARG A 161 18.15 -11.75 -10.74
N ARG A 162 17.73 -10.53 -10.43
CA ARG A 162 17.45 -9.49 -11.44
C ARG A 162 18.73 -9.05 -12.16
N ARG A 163 19.82 -8.84 -11.43
CA ARG A 163 21.15 -8.60 -11.99
C ARG A 163 21.55 -9.66 -13.01
N LYS A 164 21.45 -10.94 -12.63
CA LYS A 164 21.77 -12.05 -13.54
C LYS A 164 20.90 -12.03 -14.80
N MET A 165 19.61 -11.73 -14.67
CA MET A 165 18.72 -11.60 -15.84
C MET A 165 19.14 -10.46 -16.76
N ILE A 166 19.51 -9.30 -16.20
CA ILE A 166 20.03 -8.15 -16.95
C ILE A 166 21.32 -8.53 -17.68
N GLU A 167 22.28 -9.14 -16.98
CA GLU A 167 23.56 -9.58 -17.57
C GLU A 167 23.36 -10.59 -18.72
N MET A 168 22.38 -11.49 -18.59
CA MET A 168 22.09 -12.50 -19.61
C MET A 168 21.35 -11.97 -20.84
N THR A 169 20.52 -10.93 -20.68
CA THR A 169 19.57 -10.50 -21.72
C THR A 169 19.83 -9.10 -22.26
N GLY A 170 20.53 -8.26 -21.51
CA GLY A 170 20.63 -6.83 -21.74
C GLY A 170 19.35 -6.04 -21.41
N ASP A 171 18.29 -6.70 -20.93
CA ASP A 171 17.01 -6.07 -20.64
C ASP A 171 17.04 -5.34 -19.29
N LEU A 172 17.16 -4.01 -19.34
CA LEU A 172 17.18 -3.15 -18.16
C LEU A 172 15.82 -3.05 -17.46
N ASP A 173 14.69 -3.36 -18.13
CA ASP A 173 13.36 -3.30 -17.52
C ASP A 173 13.19 -4.34 -16.41
N GLN A 174 14.06 -5.35 -16.35
CA GLN A 174 14.15 -6.25 -15.21
C GLN A 174 14.40 -5.50 -13.89
N ALA A 175 15.13 -4.38 -13.92
CA ALA A 175 15.35 -3.56 -12.74
C ALA A 175 14.08 -2.83 -12.31
N LEU A 176 13.36 -2.21 -13.26
CA LEU A 176 12.10 -1.52 -12.98
C LEU A 176 11.03 -2.51 -12.50
N ASN A 177 10.97 -3.70 -13.09
CA ASN A 177 10.08 -4.78 -12.63
C ASN A 177 10.37 -5.26 -11.20
N ALA A 178 11.61 -5.14 -10.73
CA ALA A 178 11.97 -5.43 -9.34
C ALA A 178 11.44 -4.37 -8.36
N ILE A 179 11.44 -3.10 -8.79
CA ILE A 179 11.01 -1.95 -8.00
C ILE A 179 9.49 -1.86 -7.96
N ILE A 180 8.83 -1.95 -9.12
CA ILE A 180 7.36 -1.89 -9.20
C ILE A 180 6.79 -3.15 -8.55
N GLY A 181 7.22 -4.33 -9.01
CA GLY A 181 6.76 -5.63 -8.51
C GLY A 181 5.24 -5.70 -8.26
N SER A 182 4.84 -6.56 -7.33
CA SER A 182 3.48 -6.56 -6.77
C SER A 182 3.35 -5.55 -5.62
N CYS A 183 4.44 -5.20 -4.93
CA CYS A 183 4.40 -4.39 -3.73
C CYS A 183 4.07 -2.92 -3.99
N LEU A 184 4.60 -2.31 -5.06
CA LEU A 184 4.24 -0.94 -5.41
C LEU A 184 2.80 -0.88 -5.92
N THR A 185 2.35 -1.86 -6.69
CA THR A 185 0.97 -1.93 -7.20
C THR A 185 -0.08 -2.17 -6.10
N SER A 186 0.32 -2.71 -4.95
CA SER A 186 -0.55 -2.77 -3.76
C SER A 186 -0.61 -1.44 -3.00
N LEU A 187 0.37 -0.56 -3.17
CA LEU A 187 0.40 0.76 -2.56
C LEU A 187 -0.20 1.84 -3.46
N VAL A 188 0.02 1.76 -4.76
CA VAL A 188 -0.41 2.73 -5.76
C VAL A 188 -1.60 2.17 -6.51
N VAL A 189 -2.79 2.69 -6.19
CA VAL A 189 -4.06 2.22 -6.77
C VAL A 189 -4.30 2.81 -8.16
N ASP A 190 -3.85 4.04 -8.39
CA ASP A 190 -4.10 4.77 -9.63
C ASP A 190 -2.78 5.32 -10.23
N GLY A 191 -2.73 5.39 -11.56
CA GLY A 191 -1.75 6.19 -12.28
C GLY A 191 -0.37 5.56 -12.49
N VAL A 192 -0.25 4.22 -12.49
CA VAL A 192 1.00 3.56 -12.91
C VAL A 192 1.04 3.44 -14.43
N GLU A 193 1.92 4.20 -15.06
CA GLU A 193 2.18 4.15 -16.50
C GLU A 193 3.56 3.57 -16.77
N ARG A 194 3.67 2.66 -17.74
CA ARG A 194 4.92 1.98 -18.09
C ARG A 194 5.31 2.25 -19.54
N GLU A 195 6.58 2.55 -19.72
CA GLU A 195 7.25 2.68 -21.01
C GLU A 195 8.58 1.90 -20.97
N PRO A 196 9.18 1.53 -22.11
CA PRO A 196 10.51 0.92 -22.11
C PRO A 196 11.53 1.80 -21.38
N GLY A 197 12.19 1.25 -20.36
CA GLY A 197 13.19 1.94 -19.56
C GLY A 197 12.65 2.97 -18.55
N LYS A 198 11.33 3.08 -18.37
CA LYS A 198 10.71 4.10 -17.51
C LYS A 198 9.34 3.68 -16.96
N PHE A 199 9.02 4.08 -15.74
CA PHE A 199 7.63 4.10 -15.28
C PHE A 199 7.32 5.39 -14.51
N THR A 200 6.05 5.76 -14.52
CA THR A 200 5.53 6.92 -13.82
C THR A 200 4.42 6.47 -12.88
N TYR A 201 4.33 7.07 -11.70
CA TYR A 201 3.24 6.81 -10.76
C TYR A 201 2.90 8.03 -9.91
N THR A 202 1.67 8.09 -9.40
CA THR A 202 1.27 9.11 -8.42
C THR A 202 1.58 8.61 -7.02
N SER A 203 2.15 9.47 -6.18
CA SER A 203 2.40 9.20 -4.78
C SER A 203 1.11 8.72 -4.07
N PRO A 204 1.16 7.61 -3.30
CA PRO A 204 -0.03 7.01 -2.72
C PRO A 204 -0.51 7.70 -1.43
N TYR A 205 0.19 8.72 -0.94
CA TYR A 205 0.02 9.22 0.43
C TYR A 205 -0.94 10.40 0.53
N LYS A 206 -1.09 11.22 -0.52
CA LYS A 206 -1.84 12.48 -0.52
C LYS A 206 -3.22 12.40 0.14
N ARG A 207 -4.04 11.41 -0.24
CA ARG A 207 -5.41 11.24 0.27
C ARG A 207 -5.42 10.95 1.77
N VAL A 208 -4.59 10.01 2.22
CA VAL A 208 -4.50 9.62 3.64
C VAL A 208 -3.90 10.76 4.47
N LEU A 209 -2.88 11.46 3.95
CA LEU A 209 -2.28 12.61 4.61
C LEU A 209 -3.26 13.79 4.75
N ALA A 210 -4.11 14.04 3.75
CA ALA A 210 -5.12 15.11 3.83
C ALA A 210 -6.01 14.98 5.08
N VAL A 211 -6.40 13.76 5.43
CA VAL A 211 -7.21 13.49 6.63
C VAL A 211 -6.38 13.33 7.89
N THR A 212 -5.29 12.56 7.82
CA THR A 212 -4.50 12.23 9.01
C THR A 212 -3.71 13.43 9.56
N THR A 213 -3.36 14.41 8.72
CA THR A 213 -2.77 15.67 9.16
C THR A 213 -3.82 16.57 9.84
N GLU A 214 -5.05 16.61 9.33
CA GLU A 214 -6.13 17.41 9.93
C GLU A 214 -6.46 16.98 11.35
N ILE A 215 -6.45 15.67 11.62
CA ILE A 215 -6.69 15.09 12.96
C ILE A 215 -5.43 15.02 13.83
N GLY A 216 -4.29 15.55 13.37
CA GLY A 216 -3.04 15.58 14.13
C GLY A 216 -2.30 14.24 14.26
N MET A 217 -2.64 13.23 13.44
CA MET A 217 -1.99 11.93 13.46
C MET A 217 -0.62 11.95 12.75
N HIS A 218 -0.51 12.68 11.64
CA HIS A 218 0.74 12.79 10.86
C HIS A 218 1.15 14.24 10.60
N HIS A 219 2.46 14.51 10.60
CA HIS A 219 3.08 15.77 10.16
C HIS A 219 4.13 15.56 9.07
N ILE A 220 4.42 14.31 8.69
CA ILE A 220 5.30 13.98 7.57
C ILE A 220 4.71 14.46 6.23
N THR A 221 5.57 14.98 5.36
CA THR A 221 5.20 15.38 4.00
C THR A 221 5.56 14.33 2.95
N GLU A 222 4.84 14.33 1.83
CA GLU A 222 5.17 13.44 0.70
C GLU A 222 6.56 13.72 0.13
N LYS A 223 7.00 14.99 0.16
CA LYS A 223 8.36 15.38 -0.20
C LYS A 223 9.40 14.72 0.69
N GLU A 224 9.23 14.73 2.00
CA GLU A 224 10.15 14.04 2.93
C GLU A 224 10.18 12.53 2.66
N ILE A 225 9.02 11.91 2.43
CA ILE A 225 8.97 10.48 2.06
C ILE A 225 9.73 10.24 0.75
N HIS A 226 9.55 11.11 -0.23
CA HIS A 226 10.24 11.00 -1.51
C HIS A 226 11.76 11.08 -1.36
N GLU A 227 12.23 12.15 -0.73
CA GLU A 227 13.65 12.47 -0.60
C GLU A 227 14.39 11.55 0.35
N LEU A 228 13.77 11.15 1.47
CA LEU A 228 14.41 10.40 2.54
C LEU A 228 14.19 8.88 2.45
N TRP A 229 13.12 8.42 1.78
CA TRP A 229 12.80 6.99 1.68
C TRP A 229 12.80 6.48 0.24
N THR A 230 12.01 7.08 -0.66
CA THR A 230 11.81 6.56 -2.01
C THR A 230 13.09 6.61 -2.84
N VAL A 231 13.71 7.79 -2.95
CA VAL A 231 14.93 8.01 -3.75
C VAL A 231 16.11 7.17 -3.27
N PRO A 232 16.55 7.21 -2.00
CA PRO A 232 17.74 6.47 -1.57
C PRO A 232 17.54 4.96 -1.68
N ARG A 233 16.36 4.45 -1.34
CA ARG A 233 16.04 3.03 -1.46
C ARG A 233 16.09 2.54 -2.90
N TYR A 234 15.50 3.28 -3.84
CA TYR A 234 15.49 2.88 -5.26
C TYR A 234 16.89 2.93 -5.88
N LYS A 235 17.70 3.92 -5.51
CA LYS A 235 19.11 3.98 -5.92
C LYS A 235 19.90 2.77 -5.39
N ALA A 236 19.75 2.43 -4.12
CA ALA A 236 20.40 1.28 -3.52
C ALA A 236 20.02 -0.05 -4.19
N TYR A 237 18.74 -0.22 -4.57
CA TYR A 237 18.33 -1.37 -5.39
C TYR A 237 19.00 -1.39 -6.77
N GLY A 238 19.13 -0.23 -7.42
CA GLY A 238 19.89 -0.09 -8.66
C GLY A 238 21.32 -0.58 -8.52
N ASP A 239 22.02 -0.14 -7.47
CA ASP A 239 23.41 -0.53 -7.20
C ASP A 239 23.56 -2.04 -7.02
N MET A 240 22.65 -2.68 -6.27
CA MET A 240 22.63 -4.14 -6.13
C MET A 240 22.44 -4.87 -7.46
N MET A 241 21.65 -4.27 -8.35
CA MET A 241 21.36 -4.82 -9.68
C MET A 241 22.41 -4.48 -10.74
N GLY A 242 23.37 -3.60 -10.44
CA GLY A 242 24.38 -3.14 -11.39
C GLY A 242 23.84 -2.16 -12.44
N VAL A 243 22.78 -1.40 -12.12
CA VAL A 243 22.18 -0.40 -13.00
C VAL A 243 22.06 0.94 -12.29
N LYS A 244 21.90 2.03 -13.06
CA LYS A 244 21.62 3.35 -12.51
C LYS A 244 20.13 3.62 -12.58
N ILE A 245 19.51 3.75 -11.41
CA ILE A 245 18.12 4.18 -11.27
C ILE A 245 18.08 5.69 -11.06
N HIS A 246 17.31 6.37 -11.90
CA HIS A 246 17.00 7.78 -11.75
C HIS A 246 15.56 7.90 -11.26
N VAL A 247 15.37 8.77 -10.28
CA VAL A 247 14.06 9.11 -9.75
C VAL A 247 13.93 10.62 -9.92
N SER A 248 12.80 11.09 -10.45
CA SER A 248 12.54 12.52 -10.63
C SER A 248 12.62 13.27 -9.30
N ASP A 249 12.94 14.56 -9.35
CA ASP A 249 12.79 15.44 -8.19
C ASP A 249 11.31 15.49 -7.77
N TRP A 250 11.07 15.87 -6.51
CA TRP A 250 9.71 16.02 -6.00
C TRP A 250 8.99 17.20 -6.67
N ASN A 251 7.75 16.96 -7.10
CA ASN A 251 6.83 17.97 -7.59
C ASN A 251 5.50 17.88 -6.81
N ASP A 252 4.83 19.02 -6.61
CA ASP A 252 3.60 19.11 -5.80
C ASP A 252 2.37 18.46 -6.48
N ASP A 253 2.49 18.07 -7.75
CA ASP A 253 1.49 17.21 -8.40
C ASP A 253 1.53 15.76 -7.88
N GLY A 254 2.59 15.39 -7.16
CA GLY A 254 2.79 14.06 -6.58
C GLY A 254 3.22 13.00 -7.61
N VAL A 255 3.57 13.41 -8.83
CA VAL A 255 3.95 12.49 -9.90
C VAL A 255 5.44 12.16 -9.81
N ILE A 256 5.75 10.86 -9.71
CA ILE A 256 7.10 10.34 -9.61
C ILE A 256 7.44 9.56 -10.88
N THR A 257 8.51 9.94 -11.55
CA THR A 257 9.07 9.21 -12.69
C THR A 257 10.32 8.47 -12.27
N VAL A 258 10.41 7.19 -12.61
CA VAL A 258 11.59 6.35 -12.37
C VAL A 258 12.08 5.82 -13.70
N SER A 259 13.36 5.99 -14.00
CA SER A 259 14.00 5.48 -15.22
C SER A 259 15.28 4.70 -14.91
N VAL A 260 15.69 3.87 -15.85
CA VAL A 260 16.89 3.04 -15.72
C VAL A 260 17.87 3.29 -16.86
N THR A 261 19.16 3.28 -16.52
CA THR A 261 20.27 3.33 -17.48
C THR A 261 21.34 2.31 -17.09
N PRO A 262 22.22 1.88 -18.01
CA PRO A 262 23.32 0.99 -17.68
C PRO A 262 24.17 1.52 -16.52
N GLY A 263 24.57 0.62 -15.60
CA GLY A 263 25.59 0.91 -14.61
C GLY A 263 26.94 1.15 -15.28
N THR A 264 27.79 1.97 -14.67
CA THR A 264 29.21 2.02 -15.08
C THR A 264 29.87 0.72 -14.63
N ALA A 265 30.49 0.02 -15.59
CA ALA A 265 31.27 -1.19 -15.36
C ALA A 265 32.45 -0.96 -14.41
#